data_AF-A0A9D2H3J9-F1
#
_entry.id   AF-A0A9D2H3J9-F1
#
_cell.length_a   1.000
_cell.length_b   1.000
_cell.length_c   1.000
_cell.angle_alpha   90.00
_cell.angle_beta   90.00
_cell.angle_gamma   90.00
#
_symmetry.space_group_name_H-M   'P 1'
#
loop_
_entity.id
_entity.type
_entity.pdbx_description
1 polymer ?
#
loop_
_entity_poly.entity_id
_entity_poly.type
_entity_poly.pdbx_seq_one_letter_code
_entity_poly.pdbx_strand_id
1 'polypeptide(L)'
;MTSPVLAGGGVRTVAPGEIVLGLQGTVDYEIEWDRRTVDDLVAQYAIVESEVDADVPIVDERSLLVSLLGFLATGEGGERHAASSGIVERFASRFPRAITLGGTSVRAALLLRVLGIPSLLHLVSTDENVRRLLPADCDAITSATEDTLDPHLIIQFRPGDGARVGNAEYTAAEANRVIIANDPPAENLVLSGELGDRVSTARVLLISGFNTIRDPAVLSARLEEVRAVCSRIPAGGWVVYEDAGFHAPAHQPTVS
;
A
#
# COMPACT_ATOMS: atom_id res chain seq x y z
N MET A 1 -6.37 20.11 -27.66
CA MET A 1 -7.43 19.46 -26.87
C MET A 1 -7.35 20.05 -25.48
N THR A 2 -8.30 20.90 -25.13
CA THR A 2 -8.38 21.62 -23.86
C THR A 2 -8.83 20.68 -22.75
N SER A 3 -8.00 20.53 -21.73
CA SER A 3 -8.31 19.78 -20.51
C SER A 3 -9.56 20.38 -19.84
N PRO A 4 -10.52 19.56 -19.35
CA PRO A 4 -11.65 20.11 -18.64
C PRO A 4 -11.16 20.66 -17.30
N VAL A 5 -11.36 21.96 -17.09
CA VAL A 5 -11.27 22.57 -15.77
C VAL A 5 -12.37 21.93 -14.92
N LEU A 6 -11.98 21.08 -13.97
CA LEU A 6 -12.87 20.67 -12.89
C LEU A 6 -13.21 21.94 -12.11
N ALA A 7 -14.42 22.46 -12.34
CA ALA A 7 -14.96 23.56 -11.57
C ALA A 7 -15.16 23.08 -10.12
N GLY A 8 -14.15 23.28 -9.28
CA GLY A 8 -14.29 23.19 -7.83
C GLY A 8 -15.39 24.14 -7.43
N GLY A 9 -16.51 23.59 -6.95
CA GLY A 9 -17.67 24.36 -6.50
C GLY A 9 -17.22 25.43 -5.50
N GLY A 10 -17.64 26.67 -5.76
CA GLY A 10 -17.35 27.81 -4.90
C GLY A 10 -17.82 27.56 -3.46
N VAL A 11 -17.04 28.10 -2.52
CA VAL A 11 -17.11 27.93 -1.06
C VAL A 11 -16.49 26.61 -0.58
N ARG A 12 -15.39 26.70 0.18
CA ARG A 12 -14.89 25.58 1.00
C ARG A 12 -16.01 25.17 1.96
N THR A 13 -16.71 24.09 1.65
CA THR A 13 -17.77 23.52 2.50
C THR A 13 -17.24 22.56 3.56
N VAL A 14 -15.92 22.35 3.59
CA VAL A 14 -15.21 21.44 4.48
C VAL A 14 -14.07 22.21 5.18
N ALA A 15 -14.10 22.24 6.51
CA ALA A 15 -13.05 22.84 7.33
C ALA A 15 -11.90 21.83 7.57
N PRO A 16 -10.68 22.31 7.88
CA PRO A 16 -9.58 21.42 8.29
C PRO A 16 -9.98 20.50 9.44
N GLY A 17 -9.61 19.22 9.34
CA GLY A 17 -9.96 18.20 10.33
C GLY A 17 -11.36 17.60 10.20
N GLU A 18 -12.21 18.06 9.28
CA GLU A 18 -13.54 17.44 9.05
C GLU A 18 -13.47 16.15 8.23
N ILE A 19 -12.35 15.86 7.56
CA ILE A 19 -12.10 14.60 6.86
C ILE A 19 -10.88 13.96 7.49
N VAL A 20 -11.07 12.77 8.08
CA VAL A 20 -10.01 11.95 8.67
C VAL A 20 -9.78 10.73 7.78
N LEU A 21 -8.52 10.49 7.40
CA LEU A 21 -8.12 9.45 6.46
C LEU A 21 -7.14 8.51 7.15
N GLY A 22 -7.51 7.24 7.26
CA GLY A 22 -6.71 6.24 7.93
C GLY A 22 -6.86 4.82 7.35
N LEU A 23 -6.14 3.85 7.88
CA LEU A 23 -5.32 3.97 9.09
C LEU A 23 -3.82 3.92 8.81
N GLN A 24 -3.40 3.67 7.57
CA GLN A 24 -1.99 3.49 7.20
C GLN A 24 -1.53 4.44 6.08
N GLY A 25 -0.23 4.68 6.08
CA GLY A 25 0.54 5.18 4.94
C GLY A 25 1.87 4.44 4.91
N THR A 26 2.42 4.26 3.71
CA THR A 26 3.63 3.43 3.50
C THR A 26 4.65 4.21 2.68
N VAL A 27 5.92 3.82 2.80
CA VAL A 27 6.93 4.20 1.81
C VAL A 27 6.93 3.13 0.73
N ASP A 28 6.76 3.56 -0.52
CA ASP A 28 6.75 2.67 -1.67
C ASP A 28 8.12 2.78 -2.40
N TYR A 29 8.74 1.64 -2.67
CA TYR A 29 9.86 1.52 -3.62
C TYR A 29 9.30 1.06 -4.96
N GLU A 30 9.09 2.02 -5.85
CA GLU A 30 8.60 1.77 -7.21
C GLU A 30 9.79 1.51 -8.12
N ILE A 31 9.99 0.25 -8.54
CA ILE A 31 11.07 -0.09 -9.48
C ILE A 31 10.65 0.15 -10.92
N GLU A 32 11.60 0.55 -11.75
CA GLU A 32 11.43 0.55 -13.21
C GLU A 32 11.71 -0.86 -13.74
N TRP A 33 10.75 -1.43 -14.47
CA TRP A 33 10.92 -2.74 -15.08
C TRP A 33 12.09 -2.70 -16.08
N ASP A 34 13.10 -3.54 -15.83
CA ASP A 34 14.20 -3.78 -16.75
C ASP A 34 14.30 -5.27 -17.04
N ARG A 35 13.86 -5.65 -18.24
CA ARG A 35 13.91 -7.03 -18.71
C ARG A 35 15.31 -7.62 -18.63
N ARG A 36 16.35 -6.85 -18.92
CA ARG A 36 17.71 -7.37 -18.86
C ARG A 36 18.08 -7.77 -17.45
N THR A 37 17.79 -6.91 -16.48
CA THR A 37 18.02 -7.21 -15.05
C THR A 37 17.23 -8.44 -14.62
N VAL A 38 15.95 -8.57 -15.04
CA VAL A 38 15.14 -9.75 -14.72
C VAL A 38 15.74 -11.03 -15.33
N ASP A 39 16.10 -11.02 -16.61
CA ASP A 39 16.70 -12.17 -17.31
C ASP A 39 18.07 -12.55 -16.68
N ASP A 40 18.88 -11.57 -16.30
CA ASP A 40 20.17 -11.78 -15.62
C ASP A 40 19.96 -12.40 -14.23
N LEU A 41 18.92 -11.99 -13.48
CA LEU A 41 18.58 -12.59 -12.19
C LEU A 41 18.02 -14.02 -12.35
N VAL A 42 17.21 -14.28 -13.37
CA VAL A 42 16.73 -15.64 -13.71
C VAL A 42 17.92 -16.57 -13.94
N ALA A 43 18.90 -16.13 -14.71
CA ALA A 43 20.12 -16.89 -14.97
C ALA A 43 20.97 -17.03 -13.70
N GLN A 44 21.18 -15.95 -12.94
CA GLN A 44 21.96 -15.93 -11.70
C GLN A 44 21.42 -16.94 -10.68
N TYR A 45 20.10 -17.00 -10.52
CA TYR A 45 19.48 -17.91 -9.57
C TYR A 45 19.21 -19.30 -10.15
N ALA A 46 19.45 -19.53 -11.45
CA ALA A 46 19.12 -20.76 -12.15
C ALA A 46 17.64 -21.16 -12.01
N ILE A 47 16.72 -20.20 -12.18
CA ILE A 47 15.26 -20.48 -12.19
C ILE A 47 14.91 -21.27 -13.46
N VAL A 48 14.13 -22.34 -13.30
CA VAL A 48 13.57 -23.11 -14.42
C VAL A 48 12.05 -22.96 -14.52
N GLU A 49 11.49 -23.25 -15.70
CA GLU A 49 10.07 -23.07 -16.02
C GLU A 49 9.12 -23.76 -15.03
N SER A 50 9.48 -24.97 -14.57
CA SER A 50 8.65 -25.74 -13.63
C SER A 50 8.57 -25.16 -12.22
N GLU A 51 9.39 -24.16 -11.90
CA GLU A 51 9.40 -23.50 -10.59
C GLU A 51 8.51 -22.25 -10.56
N VAL A 52 8.10 -21.72 -11.71
CA VAL A 52 7.32 -20.49 -11.81
C VAL A 52 5.98 -20.65 -11.10
N ASP A 53 5.81 -19.93 -10.00
CA ASP A 53 4.65 -20.04 -9.12
C ASP A 53 4.43 -18.73 -8.36
N ALA A 54 3.27 -18.11 -8.53
CA ALA A 54 2.92 -16.84 -7.87
C ALA A 54 2.76 -17.00 -6.35
N ASP A 55 2.44 -18.20 -5.87
CA ASP A 55 2.10 -18.49 -4.48
C ASP A 55 3.28 -18.99 -3.64
N VAL A 56 4.48 -19.08 -4.23
CA VAL A 56 5.68 -19.50 -3.50
C VAL A 56 5.97 -18.55 -2.32
N PRO A 57 6.27 -19.07 -1.11
CA PRO A 57 6.68 -18.23 0.01
C PRO A 57 7.94 -17.41 -0.29
N ILE A 58 7.87 -16.11 -0.05
CA ILE A 58 8.98 -15.18 -0.29
C ILE A 58 9.91 -15.15 0.93
N VAL A 59 10.99 -15.92 0.90
CA VAL A 59 11.98 -16.05 2.00
C VAL A 59 13.36 -15.52 1.62
N ASP A 60 13.61 -15.29 0.34
CA ASP A 60 14.81 -14.67 -0.21
C ASP A 60 14.52 -13.96 -1.54
N GLU A 61 15.54 -13.35 -2.18
CA GLU A 61 15.40 -12.69 -3.49
C GLU A 61 15.03 -13.67 -4.61
N ARG A 62 15.46 -14.94 -4.50
CA ARG A 62 15.18 -15.95 -5.52
C ARG A 62 13.69 -16.30 -5.51
N SER A 63 13.12 -16.61 -4.35
CA SER A 63 11.71 -16.96 -4.28
C SER A 63 10.80 -15.75 -4.51
N LEU A 64 11.26 -14.53 -4.22
CA LEU A 64 10.62 -13.29 -4.69
C LEU A 64 10.51 -13.27 -6.22
N LEU A 65 11.63 -13.50 -6.92
CA LEU A 65 11.63 -13.50 -8.39
C LEU A 65 10.76 -14.61 -8.98
N VAL A 66 10.77 -15.81 -8.37
CA VAL A 66 9.86 -16.90 -8.78
C VAL A 66 8.39 -16.47 -8.66
N SER A 67 8.01 -15.86 -7.53
CA SER A 67 6.66 -15.32 -7.32
C SER A 67 6.31 -14.26 -8.37
N LEU A 68 7.21 -13.32 -8.65
CA LEU A 68 7.01 -12.28 -9.66
C LEU A 68 6.81 -12.87 -11.07
N LEU A 69 7.60 -13.88 -11.46
CA LEU A 69 7.44 -14.57 -12.74
C LEU A 69 6.10 -15.29 -12.82
N GLY A 70 5.59 -15.82 -11.70
CA GLY A 70 4.26 -16.41 -11.60
C GLY A 70 3.17 -15.40 -11.92
N PHE A 71 3.21 -14.21 -11.32
CA PHE A 71 2.28 -13.11 -11.65
C PHE A 71 2.41 -12.65 -13.10
N LEU A 72 3.63 -12.56 -13.62
CA LEU A 72 3.86 -12.21 -15.03
C LEU A 72 3.26 -13.26 -15.97
N ALA A 73 3.36 -14.55 -15.61
CA ALA A 73 2.80 -15.65 -16.39
C ALA A 73 1.27 -15.66 -16.41
N THR A 74 0.61 -15.26 -15.31
CA THR A 74 -0.86 -15.15 -15.26
C THR A 74 -1.38 -13.81 -15.77
N GLY A 75 -0.55 -12.77 -15.77
CA GLY A 75 -0.94 -11.38 -16.05
C GLY A 75 -1.72 -10.71 -14.92
N GLU A 76 -1.86 -11.40 -13.78
CA GLU A 76 -2.57 -10.90 -12.62
C GLU A 76 -1.69 -10.00 -11.77
N GLY A 77 -2.33 -9.07 -11.06
CA GLY A 77 -1.69 -8.29 -10.01
C GLY A 77 -1.96 -8.93 -8.66
N GLY A 78 -1.31 -8.42 -7.64
CA GLY A 78 -1.57 -8.89 -6.31
C GLY A 78 -0.61 -8.34 -5.28
N GLU A 79 -0.78 -8.85 -4.07
CA GLU A 79 0.06 -8.50 -2.94
C GLU A 79 0.61 -9.80 -2.33
N ARG A 80 1.88 -9.76 -1.91
CA ARG A 80 2.57 -10.89 -1.26
C ARG A 80 3.37 -10.41 -0.07
N HIS A 81 3.45 -11.28 0.93
CA HIS A 81 4.27 -11.06 2.11
C HIS A 81 5.67 -11.64 1.91
N ALA A 82 6.70 -10.86 2.19
CA ALA A 82 8.10 -11.31 2.27
C ALA A 82 8.49 -11.62 3.71
N ALA A 83 9.41 -12.56 3.93
CA ALA A 83 9.85 -12.93 5.28
C ALA A 83 10.61 -11.81 6.03
N SER A 84 11.11 -10.79 5.33
CA SER A 84 11.72 -9.60 5.93
C SER A 84 11.75 -8.42 4.95
N SER A 85 11.72 -7.19 5.47
CA SER A 85 11.89 -5.96 4.68
C SER A 85 13.26 -5.89 3.98
N GLY A 86 14.29 -6.51 4.55
CA GLY A 86 15.60 -6.62 3.90
C GLY A 86 15.59 -7.37 2.56
N ILE A 87 14.64 -8.29 2.32
CA ILE A 87 14.48 -8.93 0.99
C ILE A 87 13.98 -7.91 -0.03
N VAL A 88 12.96 -7.14 0.36
CA VAL A 88 12.37 -6.06 -0.45
C VAL A 88 13.45 -5.04 -0.81
N GLU A 89 14.23 -4.58 0.16
CA GLU A 89 15.28 -3.60 -0.08
C GLU A 89 16.38 -4.09 -1.02
N ARG A 90 16.86 -5.33 -0.83
CA ARG A 90 17.88 -5.94 -1.68
C ARG A 90 17.40 -6.10 -3.12
N PHE A 91 16.19 -6.64 -3.30
CA PHE A 91 15.63 -6.81 -4.63
C PHE A 91 15.41 -5.46 -5.32
N ALA A 92 14.84 -4.49 -4.60
CA ALA A 92 14.63 -3.13 -5.12
C ALA A 92 15.95 -2.45 -5.54
N SER A 93 17.07 -2.75 -4.86
CA SER A 93 18.38 -2.18 -5.19
C SER A 93 18.98 -2.66 -6.52
N ARG A 94 18.41 -3.72 -7.11
CA ARG A 94 18.83 -4.23 -8.43
C ARG A 94 18.33 -3.36 -9.59
N PHE A 95 17.37 -2.47 -9.33
CA PHE A 95 16.68 -1.68 -10.34
C PHE A 95 16.82 -0.18 -10.05
N PRO A 96 16.71 0.68 -11.09
CA PRO A 96 16.31 2.06 -10.87
C PRO A 96 14.99 2.09 -10.11
N ARG A 97 14.89 2.96 -9.10
CA ARG A 97 13.68 3.07 -8.27
C ARG A 97 13.33 4.51 -7.92
N ALA A 98 12.05 4.79 -7.84
CA ALA A 98 11.50 5.96 -7.18
C ALA A 98 11.09 5.61 -5.74
N ILE A 99 11.25 6.56 -4.82
CA ILE A 99 10.71 6.48 -3.47
C ILE A 99 9.48 7.38 -3.42
N THR A 100 8.31 6.78 -3.20
CA THR A 100 7.02 7.47 -3.16
C THR A 100 6.29 7.16 -1.85
N LEU A 101 5.13 7.78 -1.63
CA LEU A 101 4.25 7.41 -0.52
C LEU A 101 3.04 6.64 -1.04
N GLY A 102 2.79 5.51 -0.40
CA GLY A 102 1.69 4.60 -0.65
C GLY A 102 0.64 4.61 0.46
N GLY A 103 -0.31 3.69 0.34
CA GLY A 103 -1.48 3.61 1.20
C GLY A 103 -2.67 4.41 0.67
N THR A 104 -3.86 3.81 0.78
CA THR A 104 -5.13 4.40 0.33
C THR A 104 -5.34 5.79 0.94
N SER A 105 -5.11 5.94 2.25
CA SER A 105 -5.32 7.19 2.98
C SER A 105 -4.41 8.31 2.50
N VAL A 106 -3.13 8.00 2.24
CA VAL A 106 -2.18 8.96 1.69
C VAL A 106 -2.58 9.39 0.28
N ARG A 107 -2.89 8.43 -0.59
CA ARG A 107 -3.31 8.73 -1.97
C ARG A 107 -4.61 9.55 -1.99
N ALA A 108 -5.56 9.26 -1.10
CA ALA A 108 -6.77 10.06 -0.92
C ALA A 108 -6.47 11.48 -0.44
N ALA A 109 -5.58 11.66 0.54
CA ALA A 109 -5.20 12.98 1.04
C ALA A 109 -4.55 13.84 -0.03
N LEU A 110 -3.65 13.25 -0.82
CA LEU A 110 -2.99 13.93 -1.94
C LEU A 110 -3.99 14.37 -3.03
N LEU A 111 -5.00 13.54 -3.32
CA LEU A 111 -6.07 13.91 -4.25
C LEU A 111 -6.95 15.03 -3.70
N LEU A 112 -7.41 14.92 -2.44
CA LEU A 112 -8.21 15.96 -1.79
C LEU A 112 -7.47 17.30 -1.74
N ARG A 113 -6.16 17.26 -1.50
CA ARG A 113 -5.28 18.43 -1.56
C ARG A 113 -5.30 19.10 -2.93
N VAL A 114 -5.20 18.35 -4.03
CA VAL A 114 -5.31 18.89 -5.40
C VAL A 114 -6.67 19.57 -5.61
N LEU A 115 -7.72 19.04 -4.99
CA LEU A 115 -9.07 19.63 -5.01
C LEU A 115 -9.25 20.80 -4.01
N GLY A 116 -8.22 21.16 -3.24
CA GLY A 116 -8.26 22.22 -2.24
C GLY A 116 -9.07 21.88 -0.98
N ILE A 117 -9.31 20.59 -0.73
CA ILE A 117 -10.04 20.05 0.41
C ILE A 117 -9.03 19.60 1.48
N PRO A 118 -9.00 20.22 2.67
CA PRO A 118 -8.11 19.81 3.74
C PRO A 118 -8.54 18.46 4.33
N SER A 119 -7.57 17.66 4.77
CA SER A 119 -7.81 16.38 5.44
C SER A 119 -6.72 16.12 6.47
N LEU A 120 -7.06 15.31 7.48
CA LEU A 120 -6.14 14.80 8.49
C LEU A 120 -5.82 13.34 8.19
N LEU A 121 -4.54 12.99 8.14
CA LEU A 121 -4.07 11.62 8.02
C LEU A 121 -3.83 10.98 9.37
N HIS A 122 -4.13 9.69 9.47
CA HIS A 122 -3.59 8.81 10.50
C HIS A 122 -2.55 7.88 9.87
N LEU A 123 -1.33 7.87 10.43
CA LEU A 123 -0.21 7.05 9.98
C LEU A 123 0.25 6.08 11.09
N VAL A 124 0.66 4.87 10.73
CA VAL A 124 1.18 3.88 11.69
C VAL A 124 2.70 3.82 11.76
N SER A 125 3.37 4.44 10.80
CA SER A 125 4.81 4.54 10.71
C SER A 125 5.21 5.94 10.24
N THR A 126 6.45 6.32 10.51
CA THR A 126 7.05 7.55 10.01
C THR A 126 8.56 7.37 9.89
N ASP A 127 9.16 8.11 8.96
CA ASP A 127 10.59 8.20 8.77
C ASP A 127 10.93 9.51 8.05
N GLU A 128 12.21 9.69 7.67
CA GLU A 128 12.64 10.85 6.89
C GLU A 128 11.92 10.94 5.53
N ASN A 129 11.66 9.82 4.86
CA ASN A 129 10.94 9.80 3.58
C ASN A 129 9.49 10.26 3.74
N VAL A 130 8.77 9.77 4.73
CA VAL A 130 7.41 10.25 5.05
C VAL A 130 7.43 11.77 5.26
N ARG A 131 8.32 12.29 6.09
CA ARG A 131 8.40 13.74 6.37
C ARG A 131 8.81 14.58 5.16
N ARG A 132 9.66 14.03 4.29
CA ARG A 132 10.14 14.71 3.08
C ARG A 132 9.09 14.71 1.96
N LEU A 133 8.33 13.63 1.81
CA LEU A 133 7.41 13.42 0.69
C LEU A 133 5.98 13.86 1.01
N LEU A 134 5.56 13.82 2.28
CA LEU A 134 4.25 14.30 2.67
C LEU A 134 4.23 15.83 2.57
N PRO A 135 3.29 16.45 1.83
CA PRO A 135 3.21 17.89 1.74
C PRO A 135 3.06 18.55 3.11
N ALA A 136 3.76 19.66 3.34
CA ALA A 136 3.75 20.37 4.63
C ALA A 136 2.37 20.95 5.01
N ASP A 137 1.44 21.04 4.05
CA ASP A 137 0.05 21.46 4.22
C ASP A 137 -0.92 20.28 4.41
N CYS A 138 -0.42 19.05 4.52
CA CYS A 138 -1.19 17.88 4.97
C CYS A 138 -1.04 17.72 6.49
N ASP A 139 -2.15 17.80 7.22
CA ASP A 139 -2.16 17.47 8.64
C ASP A 139 -2.05 15.95 8.83
N ALA A 140 -1.24 15.50 9.78
CA ALA A 140 -1.11 14.09 10.11
C ALA A 140 -0.94 13.88 11.62
N ILE A 141 -1.52 12.80 12.14
CA ILE A 141 -1.20 12.21 13.44
C ILE A 141 -0.61 10.81 13.21
N THR A 142 0.19 10.33 14.15
CA THR A 142 0.79 9.00 14.07
C THR A 142 0.74 8.25 15.39
N SER A 143 0.71 6.92 15.31
CA SER A 143 0.95 6.03 16.45
C SER A 143 2.42 5.63 16.61
N ALA A 144 3.28 5.98 15.65
CA ALA A 144 4.69 5.66 15.68
C ALA A 144 5.38 6.36 16.86
N THR A 145 6.16 5.59 17.63
CA THR A 145 6.97 6.10 18.75
C THR A 145 8.45 6.28 18.37
N GLU A 146 8.86 5.73 17.23
CA GLU A 146 10.19 5.81 16.66
C GLU A 146 10.11 5.80 15.13
N ASP A 147 11.21 6.16 14.47
CA ASP A 147 11.29 6.08 13.01
C ASP A 147 11.48 4.62 12.57
N THR A 148 10.69 4.19 11.59
CA THR A 148 10.80 2.85 10.98
C THR A 148 10.69 2.96 9.46
N LEU A 149 11.43 2.13 8.74
CA LEU A 149 11.39 2.07 7.28
C LEU A 149 11.23 0.63 6.82
N ASP A 150 10.00 0.27 6.48
CA ASP A 150 9.62 -1.04 5.96
C ASP A 150 8.90 -0.84 4.62
N PRO A 151 9.66 -0.65 3.52
CA PRO A 151 9.08 -0.19 2.27
C PRO A 151 8.30 -1.30 1.56
N HIS A 152 7.23 -0.91 0.88
CA HIS A 152 6.51 -1.78 -0.04
C HIS A 152 7.19 -1.76 -1.41
N LEU A 153 7.60 -2.91 -1.92
CA LEU A 153 8.12 -3.03 -3.27
C LEU A 153 6.96 -3.02 -4.26
N ILE A 154 6.91 -2.01 -5.11
CA ILE A 154 5.91 -1.86 -6.17
C ILE A 154 6.55 -2.22 -7.51
N ILE A 155 6.08 -3.30 -8.11
CA ILE A 155 6.55 -3.80 -9.40
C ILE A 155 5.41 -3.64 -10.40
N GLN A 156 5.52 -2.65 -11.28
CA GLN A 156 4.55 -2.40 -12.34
C GLN A 156 5.08 -2.98 -13.64
N PHE A 157 4.30 -3.86 -14.27
CA PHE A 157 4.57 -4.33 -15.62
C PHE A 157 3.46 -3.84 -16.56
N ARG A 158 3.86 -3.54 -17.79
CA ARG A 158 3.04 -2.99 -18.86
C ARG A 158 2.95 -3.98 -20.02
N PRO A 159 2.01 -3.80 -20.96
CA PRO A 159 1.97 -4.60 -22.17
C PRO A 159 3.34 -4.62 -22.86
N GLY A 160 3.89 -5.82 -23.07
CA GLY A 160 5.21 -6.03 -23.67
C GLY A 160 6.38 -6.17 -22.70
N ASP A 161 6.21 -5.82 -21.43
CA ASP A 161 7.19 -6.18 -20.39
C ASP A 161 7.21 -7.70 -20.23
N GLY A 162 8.39 -8.28 -20.02
CA GLY A 162 8.54 -9.71 -20.06
C GLY A 162 9.87 -10.21 -19.49
N ALA A 163 9.97 -11.53 -19.41
CA ALA A 163 11.13 -12.27 -18.93
C ALA A 163 11.23 -13.62 -19.64
N ARG A 164 12.46 -14.10 -19.83
CA ARG A 164 12.73 -15.43 -20.40
C ARG A 164 13.22 -16.39 -19.33
N VAL A 165 12.56 -17.54 -19.22
CA VAL A 165 12.93 -18.61 -18.28
C VAL A 165 13.15 -19.90 -19.07
N GLY A 166 14.42 -20.29 -19.22
CA GLY A 166 14.78 -21.39 -20.11
C GLY A 166 14.36 -21.10 -21.56
N ASN A 167 13.42 -21.90 -22.08
CA ASN A 167 12.84 -21.74 -23.42
C ASN A 167 11.48 -21.01 -23.40
N ALA A 168 10.92 -20.75 -22.22
CA ALA A 168 9.65 -20.06 -22.07
C ALA A 168 9.85 -18.54 -22.10
N GLU A 169 8.91 -17.87 -22.73
CA GLU A 169 8.84 -16.42 -22.85
C GLU A 169 7.56 -15.95 -22.17
N TYR A 170 7.70 -15.21 -21.08
CA TYR A 170 6.56 -14.60 -20.38
C TYR A 170 6.50 -13.13 -20.78
N THR A 171 5.33 -12.68 -21.21
CA THR A 171 5.10 -11.30 -21.61
C THR A 171 3.74 -10.86 -21.10
N ALA A 172 3.71 -9.73 -20.38
CA ALA A 172 2.48 -9.12 -19.93
C ALA A 172 1.65 -8.66 -21.14
N ALA A 173 0.39 -9.10 -21.19
CA ALA A 173 -0.57 -8.64 -22.19
C ALA A 173 -1.23 -7.31 -21.79
N GLU A 174 -1.42 -7.12 -20.48
CA GLU A 174 -2.08 -5.96 -19.88
C GLU A 174 -1.21 -5.35 -18.79
N ALA A 175 -1.49 -4.10 -18.43
CA ALA A 175 -0.79 -3.45 -17.33
C ALA A 175 -1.30 -3.97 -15.99
N ASN A 176 -0.40 -4.38 -15.11
CA ASN A 176 -0.74 -4.76 -13.75
C ASN A 176 0.40 -4.44 -12.78
N ARG A 177 0.17 -4.67 -11.48
CA ARG A 177 1.21 -4.49 -10.47
C ARG A 177 1.21 -5.59 -9.42
N VAL A 178 2.42 -5.89 -8.94
CA VAL A 178 2.66 -6.74 -7.79
C VAL A 178 3.22 -5.87 -6.67
N ILE A 179 2.69 -6.06 -5.46
CA ILE A 179 3.16 -5.42 -4.24
C ILE A 179 3.78 -6.49 -3.35
N ILE A 180 5.00 -6.27 -2.89
CA ILE A 180 5.70 -7.20 -1.99
C ILE A 180 6.12 -6.43 -0.74
N ALA A 181 5.65 -6.88 0.42
CA ALA A 181 5.79 -6.15 1.67
C ALA A 181 6.13 -7.05 2.86
N ASN A 182 6.82 -6.46 3.82
CA ASN A 182 6.91 -6.92 5.21
C ASN A 182 6.94 -5.63 6.03
N ASP A 183 5.78 -5.20 6.52
CA ASP A 183 5.59 -3.91 7.19
C ASP A 183 4.95 -4.17 8.56
N PRO A 184 5.76 -4.44 9.60
CA PRO A 184 5.24 -4.71 10.94
C PRO A 184 4.35 -3.59 11.50
N PRO A 185 4.65 -2.29 11.31
CA PRO A 185 3.71 -1.22 11.66
C PRO A 185 2.33 -1.37 11.00
N ALA A 186 2.26 -1.64 9.69
CA ALA A 186 1.01 -1.88 8.98
C ALA A 186 0.30 -3.17 9.42
N GLU A 187 1.04 -4.24 9.67
CA GLU A 187 0.50 -5.53 10.15
C GLU A 187 -0.10 -5.42 11.55
N ASN A 188 0.44 -4.54 12.38
CA ASN A 188 -0.08 -4.29 13.73
C ASN A 188 -1.17 -3.22 13.77
N LEU A 189 -1.19 -2.30 12.79
CA LEU A 189 -2.16 -1.22 12.62
C LEU A 189 -2.49 -0.44 13.92
N VAL A 190 -1.49 -0.12 14.74
CA VAL A 190 -1.69 0.54 16.03
C VAL A 190 -2.33 1.91 15.82
N LEU A 191 -3.39 2.22 16.58
CA LEU A 191 -4.06 3.53 16.50
C LEU A 191 -3.39 4.56 17.41
N SER A 192 -3.27 5.78 16.93
CA SER A 192 -2.84 6.93 17.72
C SER A 192 -3.89 7.22 18.79
N GLY A 193 -3.44 7.52 20.01
CA GLY A 193 -4.33 7.91 21.11
C GLY A 193 -5.17 9.16 20.80
N GLU A 194 -4.71 10.00 19.87
CA GLU A 194 -5.43 11.19 19.42
C GLU A 194 -6.58 10.89 18.45
N LEU A 195 -6.57 9.72 17.78
CA LEU A 195 -7.46 9.45 16.65
C LEU A 195 -8.94 9.60 17.03
N GLY A 196 -9.33 9.09 18.20
CA GLY A 196 -10.71 9.21 18.68
C GLY A 196 -11.16 10.65 18.89
N ASP A 197 -10.28 11.51 19.41
CA ASP A 197 -10.59 12.92 19.63
C ASP A 197 -10.71 13.67 18.31
N ARG A 198 -9.84 13.36 17.34
CA ARG A 198 -9.92 13.92 15.97
C ARG A 198 -11.19 13.52 15.25
N VAL A 199 -11.60 12.25 15.37
CA VAL A 199 -12.83 11.72 14.77
C VAL A 199 -14.08 12.33 15.41
N SER A 200 -14.02 12.77 16.68
CA SER A 200 -15.16 13.37 17.38
C SER A 200 -15.65 14.70 16.79
N THR A 201 -14.83 15.32 15.94
CA THR A 201 -15.18 16.55 15.20
C THR A 201 -15.25 16.32 13.69
N ALA A 202 -15.06 15.09 13.23
CA ALA A 202 -15.02 14.76 11.81
C ALA A 202 -16.42 14.60 11.22
N ARG A 203 -16.55 14.86 9.91
CA ARG A 203 -17.73 14.56 9.11
C ARG A 203 -17.56 13.27 8.31
N VAL A 204 -16.33 12.92 7.97
CA VAL A 204 -15.98 11.70 7.25
C VAL A 204 -14.77 11.05 7.90
N LEU A 205 -14.86 9.75 8.14
CA LEU A 205 -13.73 8.87 8.48
C LEU A 205 -13.58 7.82 7.38
N LEU A 206 -12.46 7.86 6.64
CA LEU A 206 -12.06 6.80 5.71
C LEU A 206 -11.16 5.81 6.45
N ILE A 207 -11.48 4.53 6.35
CA ILE A 207 -10.75 3.42 6.98
C ILE A 207 -10.27 2.47 5.89
N SER A 208 -8.98 2.14 5.94
CA SER A 208 -8.31 1.17 5.08
C SER A 208 -7.15 0.54 5.84
N GLY A 209 -6.62 -0.57 5.32
CA GLY A 209 -5.40 -1.20 5.81
C GLY A 209 -5.58 -2.42 6.70
N PHE A 210 -6.79 -2.97 6.84
CA PHE A 210 -6.94 -4.29 7.49
C PHE A 210 -6.34 -5.43 6.66
N ASN A 211 -6.13 -5.22 5.36
CA ASN A 211 -5.65 -6.22 4.43
C ASN A 211 -4.22 -6.71 4.72
N THR A 212 -3.43 -5.93 5.45
CA THR A 212 -2.06 -6.26 5.87
C THR A 212 -2.04 -7.09 7.15
N ILE A 213 -3.10 -7.07 7.98
CA ILE A 213 -3.12 -7.78 9.26
C ILE A 213 -3.27 -9.29 8.99
N ARG A 214 -2.30 -10.09 9.46
CA ARG A 214 -2.31 -11.56 9.28
C ARG A 214 -2.77 -12.31 10.51
N ASP A 215 -2.43 -11.82 11.71
CA ASP A 215 -2.82 -12.46 12.97
C ASP A 215 -4.30 -12.18 13.29
N PRO A 216 -5.16 -13.21 13.39
CA PRO A 216 -6.57 -13.04 13.71
C PRO A 216 -6.82 -12.32 15.05
N ALA A 217 -5.95 -12.50 16.05
CA ALA A 217 -6.08 -11.86 17.35
C ALA A 217 -5.79 -10.36 17.24
N VAL A 218 -4.77 -9.98 16.48
CA VAL A 218 -4.48 -8.56 16.17
C VAL A 218 -5.64 -7.94 15.41
N LEU A 219 -6.15 -8.63 14.38
CA LEU A 219 -7.30 -8.13 13.61
C LEU A 219 -8.51 -7.89 14.50
N SER A 220 -8.86 -8.86 15.36
CA SER A 220 -9.99 -8.71 16.28
C SER A 220 -9.81 -7.52 17.23
N ALA A 221 -8.62 -7.37 17.82
CA ALA A 221 -8.31 -6.24 18.71
C ALA A 221 -8.42 -4.89 17.97
N ARG A 222 -7.88 -4.79 16.74
CA ARG A 222 -7.97 -3.56 15.94
C ARG A 222 -9.38 -3.25 15.50
N LEU A 223 -10.19 -4.25 15.16
CA LEU A 223 -11.61 -4.03 14.85
C LEU A 223 -12.39 -3.48 16.06
N GLU A 224 -12.08 -3.92 17.29
CA GLU A 224 -12.69 -3.38 18.51
C GLU A 224 -12.29 -1.92 18.75
N GLU A 225 -11.00 -1.60 18.63
CA GLU A 225 -10.50 -0.23 18.77
C GLU A 225 -11.08 0.70 17.71
N VAL A 226 -11.14 0.25 16.44
CA VAL A 226 -11.73 1.01 15.35
C VAL A 226 -13.22 1.21 15.58
N ARG A 227 -13.97 0.21 16.07
CA ARG A 227 -15.39 0.40 16.45
C ARG A 227 -15.54 1.47 17.53
N ALA A 228 -14.65 1.49 18.52
CA ALA A 228 -14.64 2.52 19.55
C ALA A 228 -14.37 3.92 18.96
N VAL A 229 -13.42 4.05 18.03
CA VAL A 229 -13.17 5.30 17.29
C VAL A 229 -14.38 5.71 16.46
N CYS A 230 -14.96 4.80 15.67
CA CYS A 230 -16.14 5.05 14.84
C CYS A 230 -17.33 5.53 15.66
N SER A 231 -17.52 5.02 16.88
CA SER A 231 -18.61 5.45 17.76
C SER A 231 -18.50 6.91 18.22
N ARG A 232 -17.34 7.54 18.04
CA ARG A 232 -17.13 8.96 18.32
C ARG A 232 -17.54 9.87 17.16
N ILE A 233 -17.80 9.33 15.97
CA ILE A 233 -18.22 10.17 14.85
C ILE A 233 -19.54 10.89 15.17
N PRO A 234 -19.64 12.21 14.94
CA PRO A 234 -20.87 12.96 15.13
C PRO A 234 -22.08 12.39 14.38
N ALA A 235 -23.27 12.64 14.92
CA ALA A 235 -24.52 12.29 14.24
C ALA A 235 -24.57 12.93 12.84
N GLY A 236 -24.83 12.09 11.82
CA GLY A 236 -24.82 12.51 10.41
C GLY A 236 -23.45 12.47 9.73
N GLY A 237 -22.39 12.09 10.44
CA GLY A 237 -21.09 11.78 9.86
C GLY A 237 -21.07 10.42 9.15
N TRP A 238 -20.09 10.23 8.27
CA TRP A 238 -19.92 9.03 7.45
C TRP A 238 -18.64 8.27 7.81
N VAL A 239 -18.77 6.96 7.96
CA VAL A 239 -17.62 6.05 7.99
C VAL A 239 -17.59 5.31 6.67
N VAL A 240 -16.47 5.43 5.97
CA VAL A 240 -16.22 4.75 4.69
C VAL A 240 -15.13 3.73 4.94
N TYR A 241 -15.39 2.47 4.58
CA TYR A 241 -14.38 1.42 4.58
C TYR A 241 -13.98 1.12 3.13
N GLU A 242 -12.69 1.28 2.83
CA GLU A 242 -12.12 0.88 1.54
C GLU A 242 -11.54 -0.53 1.65
N ASP A 243 -12.06 -1.44 0.84
CA ASP A 243 -11.60 -2.82 0.79
C ASP A 243 -10.30 -2.98 -0.04
N ALA A 244 -9.58 -4.08 0.13
CA ALA A 244 -8.30 -4.32 -0.55
C ALA A 244 -7.98 -5.81 -0.71
N GLY A 245 -6.85 -6.13 -1.35
CA GLY A 245 -6.34 -7.50 -1.45
C GLY A 245 -5.72 -7.96 -0.13
N PHE A 246 -6.38 -8.88 0.59
CA PHE A 246 -5.93 -9.37 1.89
C PHE A 246 -4.76 -10.34 1.77
N HIS A 247 -3.73 -10.16 2.60
CA HIS A 247 -2.62 -11.12 2.75
C HIS A 247 -3.10 -12.48 3.26
N ALA A 248 -4.14 -12.48 4.09
CA ALA A 248 -4.81 -13.68 4.58
C ALA A 248 -6.25 -13.73 4.03
N PRO A 249 -6.54 -14.57 3.03
CA PRO A 249 -7.87 -14.64 2.41
C PRO A 249 -9.01 -14.90 3.39
N ALA A 250 -8.74 -15.58 4.51
CA ALA A 250 -9.72 -15.84 5.57
C ALA A 250 -10.23 -14.58 6.28
N HIS A 251 -9.50 -13.45 6.17
CA HIS A 251 -9.88 -12.17 6.79
C HIS A 251 -10.71 -11.29 5.87
N GLN A 252 -10.88 -11.68 4.60
CA GLN A 252 -11.63 -10.89 3.65
C GLN A 252 -13.09 -10.74 4.10
N PRO A 253 -13.64 -9.50 4.13
CA PRO A 253 -15.01 -9.27 4.54
C PRO A 253 -15.99 -10.01 3.63
N THR A 254 -16.95 -10.72 4.24
CA THR A 254 -18.12 -11.22 3.52
C THR A 254 -19.13 -10.10 3.41
N VAL A 255 -19.26 -9.50 2.22
CA VAL A 255 -20.35 -8.57 1.93
C VAL A 255 -21.61 -9.41 1.69
N SER A 256 -22.49 -9.44 2.69
CA SER A 256 -23.83 -10.06 2.61
C SER A 256 -24.90 -9.02 2.35
#